data_AF-A0A7C5QP53-F1
#
_entry.id   AF-A0A7C5QP53-F1
#
_cell.length_a   1.000
_cell.length_b   1.000
_cell.length_c   1.000
_cell.angle_alpha   90.00
_cell.angle_beta   90.00
_cell.angle_gamma   90.00
#
_symmetry.space_group_name_H-M   'P 1'
#
loop_
_entity.id
_entity.type
_entity.pdbx_description
1 polymer ?
#
loop_
_entity_poly.entity_id
_entity_poly.type
_entity_poly.pdbx_seq_one_letter_code
_entity_poly.pdbx_strand_id
1 'polypeptide(L)' 'MLGLALILALAFSPAAALSSYLITYAEYKKHWPENQAKARKLALNFALATFIFFALMTFAAVIIIEKFLP' A
#
# COMPACT_ATOMS: atom_id res chain seq x y z
N MET A 1 -1.85 -22.38 1.18
CA MET A 1 -2.01 -21.30 2.20
C MET A 1 -2.77 -20.05 1.71
N LEU A 2 -3.64 -20.20 0.69
CA LEU A 2 -4.21 -19.06 -0.03
C LEU A 2 -5.17 -18.19 0.79
N GLY A 3 -5.99 -18.79 1.66
CA GLY A 3 -6.92 -18.06 2.53
C GLY A 3 -6.20 -17.13 3.51
N LEU A 4 -5.07 -17.58 4.06
CA LEU A 4 -4.21 -16.76 4.92
C LEU A 4 -3.60 -15.59 4.14
N ALA A 5 -3.12 -15.82 2.91
CA ALA A 5 -2.61 -14.76 2.05
C ALA A 5 -3.65 -13.67 1.82
N LEU A 6 -4.92 -14.06 1.59
CA LEU A 6 -6.01 -13.13 1.37
C LEU A 6 -6.29 -12.28 2.60
N ILE A 7 -6.34 -12.90 3.79
CA ILE A 7 -6.56 -12.20 5.07
C ILE A 7 -5.40 -11.23 5.35
N LEU A 8 -4.16 -11.67 5.17
CA LEU A 8 -2.97 -10.83 5.36
C LEU A 8 -2.95 -9.66 4.37
N ALA A 9 -3.24 -9.92 3.09
CA ALA A 9 -3.27 -8.87 2.08
C ALA A 9 -4.39 -7.86 2.38
N LEU A 10 -5.57 -8.31 2.80
CA LEU A 10 -6.69 -7.44 3.18
C LEU A 10 -6.43 -6.63 4.46
N ALA A 11 -5.61 -7.11 5.38
CA ALA A 11 -5.26 -6.37 6.58
C ALA A 11 -4.11 -5.38 6.35
N PHE A 12 -3.00 -5.86 5.80
CA PHE A 12 -1.75 -5.11 5.73
C PHE A 12 -1.68 -4.16 4.54
N SER A 13 -2.28 -4.50 3.39
CA SER A 13 -2.22 -3.64 2.20
C SER A 13 -3.00 -2.34 2.39
N PRO A 14 -4.25 -2.34 2.93
CA PRO A 14 -4.95 -1.09 3.26
C PRO A 14 -4.23 -0.27 4.33
N ALA A 15 -3.69 -0.91 5.37
CA ALA A 15 -2.96 -0.22 6.41
C ALA A 15 -1.73 0.51 5.83
N ALA A 16 -0.92 -0.18 5.03
CA ALA A 16 0.23 0.41 4.36
C ALA A 16 -0.18 1.54 3.39
N ALA A 17 -1.25 1.35 2.61
CA ALA A 17 -1.76 2.36 1.70
C ALA A 17 -2.24 3.62 2.43
N LEU A 18 -2.97 3.48 3.54
CA LEU A 18 -3.40 4.59 4.38
C LEU A 18 -2.21 5.32 5.01
N SER A 19 -1.22 4.58 5.53
CA SER A 19 0.01 5.18 6.05
C SER A 19 0.75 5.98 4.96
N SER A 20 0.93 5.40 3.77
CA SER A 20 1.55 6.08 2.64
C SER A 20 0.77 7.33 2.23
N TYR A 21 -0.57 7.26 2.19
CA TYR A 21 -1.41 8.41 1.89
C TYR A 21 -1.18 9.55 2.87
N LEU A 22 -1.24 9.27 4.18
CA LEU A 22 -1.12 10.29 5.22
C LEU A 22 0.25 10.97 5.19
N ILE A 23 1.32 10.18 5.03
CA ILE A 23 2.70 10.70 4.95
C ILE A 23 2.87 11.57 3.70
N THR A 24 2.55 11.03 2.52
CA THR A 24 2.76 11.74 1.24
C THR A 24 1.86 12.96 1.12
N TYR A 25 0.61 12.89 1.59
CA TYR A 25 -0.29 14.03 1.59
C TYR A 25 0.20 15.16 2.51
N ALA A 26 0.66 14.81 3.72
CA ALA A 26 1.21 15.80 4.65
C ALA A 26 2.44 16.51 4.06
N GLU A 27 3.29 15.78 3.35
CA GLU A 27 4.47 16.32 2.68
C GLU A 27 4.07 17.20 1.48
N TYR A 28 3.22 16.70 0.59
CA TYR A 28 2.82 17.43 -0.62
C TYR A 28 1.95 18.65 -0.32
N LYS A 29 1.19 18.64 0.78
CA LYS A 29 0.47 19.82 1.24
C LYS A 29 1.42 20.96 1.64
N LYS A 30 2.59 20.65 2.21
CA LYS A 30 3.61 21.65 2.53
C LYS A 30 4.31 22.17 1.27
N HIS A 31 4.55 21.29 0.30
CA HIS A 31 5.25 21.65 -0.93
C HIS A 31 4.37 22.39 -1.96
N TRP A 32 3.07 22.08 -2.02
CA TRP A 32 2.09 22.76 -2.88
C TRP A 32 0.88 23.26 -2.07
N PRO A 33 1.06 24.27 -1.19
CA PRO A 33 -0.02 24.77 -0.33
C PRO A 33 -1.19 25.36 -1.13
N GLU A 34 -0.89 25.90 -2.32
CA GLU A 34 -1.85 26.59 -3.19
C GLU A 34 -2.69 25.62 -4.03
N ASN A 35 -2.27 24.35 -4.14
CA ASN A 35 -2.95 23.35 -4.97
C ASN A 35 -3.12 22.02 -4.22
N GLN A 36 -4.03 22.03 -3.24
CA GLN A 36 -4.35 20.85 -2.45
C GLN A 36 -4.95 19.70 -3.28
N ALA A 37 -5.63 20.01 -4.38
CA ALA A 37 -6.15 19.00 -5.30
C ALA A 37 -5.02 18.17 -5.93
N LYS A 38 -3.92 18.83 -6.35
CA LYS A 38 -2.72 18.15 -6.85
C LYS A 38 -2.06 17.30 -5.78
N ALA A 39 -1.89 17.84 -4.56
CA ALA A 39 -1.31 17.10 -3.43
C ALA A 39 -2.12 15.84 -3.09
N ARG A 40 -3.46 15.95 -3.05
CA ARG A 40 -4.37 14.82 -2.80
C ARG A 40 -4.29 13.76 -3.91
N LYS A 41 -4.32 14.18 -5.18
CA LYS A 41 -4.24 13.25 -6.32
C LYS A 41 -2.92 12.46 -6.30
N LEU A 42 -1.81 13.14 -6.03
CA LEU A 42 -0.50 12.50 -5.99
C LEU A 42 -0.40 11.52 -4.80
N ALA A 43 -0.87 11.93 -3.62
CA ALA A 43 -0.91 11.06 -2.45
C ALA A 43 -1.81 9.83 -2.65
N LEU A 44 -2.96 9.97 -3.32
CA LEU A 44 -3.84 8.83 -3.66
C LEU A 44 -3.16 7.87 -4.63
N ASN A 45 -2.44 8.37 -5.64
CA ASN A 45 -1.68 7.51 -6.55
C ASN A 45 -0.60 6.72 -5.80
N PHE A 46 0.11 7.35 -4.86
CA PHE A 46 1.08 6.67 -4.00
C PHE A 46 0.43 5.62 -3.10
N ALA A 47 -0.72 5.94 -2.50
CA ALA A 47 -1.47 5.00 -1.68
C ALA A 47 -1.92 3.77 -2.48
N LEU A 48 -2.44 3.97 -3.69
CA LEU A 48 -2.86 2.89 -4.58
C LEU A 48 -1.65 2.03 -5.01
N ALA A 49 -0.53 2.65 -5.37
CA ALA A 49 0.69 1.93 -5.70
C ALA A 49 1.19 1.09 -4.52
N THR A 50 1.16 1.65 -3.30
CA THR A 50 1.52 0.96 -2.07
C THR A 50 0.59 -0.22 -1.79
N PHE A 51 -0.72 -0.03 -1.95
CA PHE A 51 -1.70 -1.11 -1.80
C PHE A 51 -1.37 -2.29 -2.73
N ILE A 52 -1.22 -2.00 -4.03
CA ILE A 52 -0.95 -3.03 -5.04
C ILE A 52 0.39 -3.72 -4.76
N PHE A 53 1.42 -2.95 -4.42
CA PHE A 53 2.74 -3.48 -4.11
C PHE A 53 2.70 -4.46 -2.92
N PHE A 54 2.10 -4.06 -1.79
CA PHE A 54 2.01 -4.91 -0.62
C PHE A 54 1.09 -6.11 -0.81
N ALA A 55 0.00 -5.97 -1.58
CA ALA A 55 -0.84 -7.10 -1.93
C ALA A 55 -0.05 -8.15 -2.73
N LEU A 56 0.62 -7.72 -3.81
CA LEU A 56 1.44 -8.62 -4.65
C LEU A 56 2.58 -9.26 -3.84
N MET A 57 3.26 -8.47 -3.00
CA MET A 57 4.30 -8.97 -2.09
C MET A 57 3.78 -10.02 -1.12
N THR A 58 2.58 -9.83 -0.57
CA THR A 58 1.97 -10.79 0.35
C THR A 58 1.66 -12.12 -0.35
N PHE A 59 1.06 -12.07 -1.54
CA PHE A 59 0.81 -13.28 -2.33
C PHE A 59 2.12 -13.98 -2.72
N ALA A 60 3.11 -13.22 -3.19
CA ALA A 60 4.42 -13.76 -3.56
C ALA A 60 5.11 -14.43 -2.36
N ALA A 61 5.09 -13.79 -1.19
CA ALA A 61 5.68 -14.33 0.04
C ALA A 61 5.01 -15.65 0.43
N VAL A 62 3.67 -15.72 0.42
CA VAL A 62 2.96 -16.97 0.76
C VAL A 62 3.25 -18.07 -0.25
N ILE A 63 3.31 -17.78 -1.55
CA ILE A 63 3.66 -18.76 -2.59
C ILE A 63 5.08 -19.30 -2.38
N ILE A 64 6.03 -18.42 -2.04
CA ILE A 64 7.42 -18.80 -1.77
C ILE A 64 7.48 -19.69 -0.51
N ILE A 65 6.81 -19.30 0.57
CA ILE A 65 6.76 -20.10 1.80
C ILE A 65 6.15 -21.47 1.49
N GLU A 66 5.01 -21.53 0.81
CA GLU A 66 4.35 -22.80 0.44
C GLU A 66 5.23 -23.71 -0.43
N LYS A 67 6.10 -23.14 -1.26
CA LYS A 67 6.95 -23.91 -2.17
C LYS A 67 8.29 -24.32 -1.55
N PHE A 68 8.85 -23.54 -0.64
CA PHE A 68 10.24 -23.69 -0.18
C PHE A 68 10.40 -23.93 1.32
N LEU A 69 9.35 -23.70 2.13
CA LEU A 69 9.36 -23.92 3.57
C LEU A 69 8.28 -24.98 3.90
N PRO A 70 8.68 -26.21 4.27
CA PRO A 70 7.74 -27.29 4.59
C PRO A 70 6.91 -27.02 5.84
#